data_AF-A0A2W4RGW1-F1
#
_entry.id   AF-A0A2W4RGW1-F1
#
_cell.length_a   1.000
_cell.length_b   1.000
_cell.length_c   1.000
_cell.angle_alpha   90.00
_cell.angle_beta   90.00
_cell.angle_gamma   90.00
#
_symmetry.space_group_name_H-M   'P 1'
#
loop_
_entity.id
_entity.type
_entity.pdbx_description
1 polymer ?
#
loop_
_entity_poly.entity_id
_entity_poly.type
_entity_poly.pdbx_seq_one_letter_code
_entity_poly.pdbx_strand_id
1 'polypeptide(L)' 'MKKKHLRFGRGFSVLMGTRRGQVAQMTLAPGQIEGGPNNRHDGADQWLFVVSGLINFPEPREPN' A
#
# COMPACT_ATOMS: atom_id res chain seq x y z
N MET A 1 -10.79 -12.95 -17.59
CA MET A 1 -10.24 -11.67 -17.09
C MET A 1 -10.82 -11.40 -15.70
N LYS A 2 -9.99 -11.10 -14.69
CA LYS A 2 -10.50 -10.72 -13.35
C LYS A 2 -10.58 -9.20 -13.27
N LYS A 3 -11.73 -8.65 -12.88
CA LYS A 3 -11.96 -7.20 -12.75
C LYS A 3 -12.75 -6.92 -11.46
N LYS A 4 -12.38 -5.85 -10.75
CA LYS A 4 -13.10 -5.37 -9.57
C LYS A 4 -13.17 -3.86 -9.59
N HIS A 5 -14.34 -3.30 -9.30
CA HIS A 5 -14.51 -1.87 -9.09
C HIS A 5 -14.19 -1.54 -7.63
N LEU A 6 -13.29 -0.59 -7.40
CA LEU A 6 -12.83 -0.24 -6.05
C LEU A 6 -13.67 0.90 -5.51
N ARG A 7 -14.17 0.74 -4.28
CA ARG A 7 -14.93 1.77 -3.57
C ARG A 7 -14.05 2.60 -2.63
N PHE A 8 -12.77 2.22 -2.45
CA PHE A 8 -11.81 2.89 -1.58
C PHE A 8 -12.36 3.13 -0.16
N GLY A 9 -12.77 2.04 0.48
CA GLY A 9 -13.17 2.05 1.89
C GLY A 9 -11.96 2.28 2.80
N ARG A 10 -12.20 2.73 4.03
CA ARG A 10 -11.15 3.01 5.02
C ARG A 10 -10.26 1.78 5.29
N GLY A 11 -8.97 2.03 5.49
CA GLY A 11 -7.99 1.01 5.89
C GLY A 11 -7.41 0.23 4.70
N PHE A 12 -6.82 -0.92 4.99
CA PHE A 12 -6.13 -1.78 4.03
C PHE A 12 -6.91 -3.06 3.75
N SER A 13 -6.96 -3.50 2.49
CA SER A 13 -7.62 -4.75 2.11
C SER A 13 -6.99 -5.36 0.86
N VAL A 14 -6.58 -6.63 0.94
CA VAL A 14 -6.16 -7.42 -0.23
C VAL A 14 -7.40 -7.83 -1.03
N LEU A 15 -7.36 -7.55 -2.33
CA LEU A 15 -8.53 -7.65 -3.21
C LEU A 15 -8.49 -8.89 -4.07
N MET A 16 -7.34 -9.15 -4.69
CA MET A 16 -7.13 -10.24 -5.65
C MET A 16 -5.66 -10.66 -5.65
N GLY A 17 -5.41 -11.92 -6.00
CA GLY A 17 -4.07 -12.47 -6.15
C GLY A 17 -3.90 -13.25 -7.46
N THR A 18 -2.64 -13.32 -7.88
CA THR A 18 -2.11 -14.24 -8.88
C THR A 18 -0.98 -15.04 -8.26
N ARG A 19 -0.40 -15.98 -9.02
CA ARG A 19 0.79 -16.73 -8.59
C ARG A 19 2.00 -15.81 -8.27
N ARG A 20 2.07 -14.63 -8.89
CA ARG A 20 3.27 -13.76 -8.83
C ARG A 20 3.05 -12.45 -8.10
N GLY A 21 1.85 -12.20 -7.56
CA GLY A 21 1.58 -10.92 -6.90
C GLY A 21 0.13 -10.74 -6.49
N GLN A 22 -0.08 -9.71 -5.68
CA GLN A 22 -1.37 -9.35 -5.12
C GLN A 22 -1.71 -7.90 -5.41
N VAL A 23 -3.00 -7.60 -5.43
CA VAL A 23 -3.54 -6.24 -5.51
C VAL A 23 -4.27 -5.94 -4.22
N ALA A 24 -3.96 -4.82 -3.60
CA ALA A 24 -4.62 -4.31 -2.41
C ALA A 24 -5.12 -2.89 -2.63
N GLN A 25 -6.11 -2.47 -1.85
CA GLN A 25 -6.46 -1.06 -1.68
C GLN A 25 -6.03 -0.60 -0.29
N MET A 26 -5.70 0.68 -0.18
CA MET A 26 -5.43 1.34 1.08
C MET A 26 -6.03 2.74 1.06
N THR A 27 -6.78 3.11 2.10
CA THR A 27 -7.29 4.47 2.27
C THR A 27 -6.98 4.94 3.68
N LEU A 28 -6.11 5.93 3.77
CA LEU A 28 -5.69 6.56 5.02
C LEU A 28 -6.54 7.80 5.26
N ALA A 29 -7.04 7.97 6.48
CA ALA A 29 -7.63 9.23 6.88
C ALA A 29 -6.52 10.29 7.05
N PRO A 30 -6.84 11.59 6.98
CA PRO A 30 -5.86 12.65 7.26
C PRO A 30 -5.15 12.42 8.61
N GLY A 31 -3.81 12.49 8.60
CA GLY A 31 -2.97 12.25 9.78
C GLY A 31 -2.71 10.78 10.12
N GLN A 32 -3.34 9.83 9.42
CA GLN A 32 -3.01 8.41 9.55
C GLN A 32 -1.75 8.07 8.76
N ILE A 33 -0.99 7.12 9.29
CA ILE A 33 0.24 6.60 8.72
C ILE A 33 0.13 5.08 8.74
N GLU A 34 0.59 4.43 7.68
CA GLU A 34 0.69 2.97 7.61
C GLU A 34 2.15 2.58 7.36
N GLY A 35 2.58 1.48 7.98
CA GLY A 35 3.98 1.04 7.97
C GLY A 35 4.85 1.73 9.01
N GLY A 36 6.16 1.74 8.77
CA GLY A 36 7.16 2.28 9.67
C GLY A 36 8.57 1.84 9.27
N PRO A 37 9.63 2.24 10.00
CA PRO A 37 11.02 1.92 9.66
C PRO A 37 11.28 0.41 9.52
N ASN A 38 10.51 -0.41 10.23
CA ASN A 38 10.64 -1.86 10.24
C ASN A 38 9.62 -2.56 9.32
N ASN A 39 8.75 -1.82 8.64
CA ASN A 39 7.75 -2.39 7.74
C ASN A 39 8.35 -2.67 6.36
N ARG A 40 9.35 -3.56 6.36
CA ARG A 40 10.04 -4.02 5.17
C ARG A 40 9.50 -5.38 4.77
N HIS A 41 9.31 -5.58 3.48
CA HIS A 41 8.81 -6.83 2.90
C HIS A 41 9.93 -7.51 2.10
N ASP A 42 10.79 -8.25 2.80
CA ASP A 42 12.05 -8.79 2.21
C ASP A 42 11.87 -9.81 1.08
N GLY A 43 10.65 -10.30 0.86
CA GLY A 43 10.31 -11.25 -0.21
C GLY A 43 9.35 -10.70 -1.25
N ALA A 44 9.00 -9.42 -1.20
CA ALA A 44 8.00 -8.84 -2.09
C ALA A 44 8.22 -7.35 -2.32
N ASP A 45 8.30 -6.96 -3.60
CA ASP A 45 8.24 -5.56 -3.98
C ASP A 45 6.81 -5.04 -3.76
N GLN A 46 6.71 -3.89 -3.09
CA GLN A 46 5.45 -3.17 -2.95
C GLN A 46 5.42 -1.98 -3.91
N TRP A 47 4.41 -1.96 -4.77
CA TRP A 47 4.17 -0.88 -5.73
C TRP A 47 2.96 -0.08 -5.27
N LEU A 48 3.13 1.23 -5.10
CA LEU A 48 2.07 2.13 -4.67
C LEU A 48 1.70 3.09 -5.80
N PHE A 49 0.39 3.20 -6.08
CA PHE A 49 -0.17 4.18 -6.99
C PHE A 49 -1.19 5.02 -6.23
N VAL A 50 -0.94 6.33 -6.15
CA VAL A 50 -1.81 7.27 -5.44
C VAL A 50 -2.95 7.69 -6.36
N VAL A 51 -4.17 7.28 -6.02
CA VAL A 51 -5.36 7.64 -6.79
C VAL A 51 -5.83 9.06 -6.47
N SER A 52 -5.78 9.45 -5.19
CA SER A 52 -6.16 10.78 -4.73
C SER A 52 -5.51 11.13 -3.39
N GLY A 53 -5.44 12.43 -3.10
CA GLY A 53 -4.81 12.96 -1.89
C GLY A 53 -3.31 13.16 -2.02
N LEU A 54 -2.69 13.62 -0.93
CA LEU A 54 -1.25 13.75 -0.80
C LEU A 54 -0.75 12.71 0.20
N ILE A 55 0.27 11.96 -0.18
CA ILE A 55 0.97 11.03 0.70
C ILE A 55 2.41 11.50 0.84
N ASN A 56 2.94 11.42 2.06
CA ASN A 56 4.35 11.65 2.30
C ASN A 56 5.04 10.30 2.46
N PHE A 57 6.10 10.08 1.67
CA PHE A 57 7.01 8.97 1.85
C PHE A 57 8.28 9.52 2.49
N PRO A 58 8.47 9.35 3.81
CA PRO A 58 9.70 9.80 4.44
C PRO A 58 10.89 9.07 3.80
N GLU A 59 12.01 9.78 3.62
CA GLU A 59 13.21 9.15 3.10
C GLU A 59 13.59 7.92 3.95
N PRO A 60 14.06 6.83 3.31
CA PRO A 60 14.57 5.70 4.05
C PRO A 60 15.73 6.17 4.92
N ARG A 61 15.63 5.98 6.23
CA ARG A 61 16.76 6.23 7.13
C ARG A 61 17.87 5.25 6.76
N GLU A 62 19.04 5.75 6.42
CA GLU A 62 20.28 4.97 6.31
C GLU A 62 20.40 4.07 7.55
N PRO A 63 20.68 2.78 7.40
CA PRO A 63 20.94 1.93 8.55
C PRO A 63 22.21 2.43 9.25
N ASN A 64 22.12 2.72 10.55
CA ASN A 64 23.28 2.99 11.40
C ASN A 64 24.23 1.79 11.44
#